data_AF-A0A7X4BZ99-F1
#
_entry.id   AF-A0A7X4BZ99-F1
#
_cell.length_a   1.000
_cell.length_b   1.000
_cell.length_c   1.000
_cell.angle_alpha   90.00
_cell.angle_beta   90.00
_cell.angle_gamma   90.00
#
_symmetry.space_group_name_H-M   'P 1'
#
loop_
_entity.id
_entity.type
_entity.pdbx_description
1 polymer ?
#
loop_
_entity_poly.entity_id
_entity_poly.type
_entity_poly.pdbx_seq_one_letter_code
_entity_poly.pdbx_strand_id
1 'polypeptide(L)' 'MEAAWGLPVLGNRFTGSPWMGLGLAAGARDYSLGWRLTPEAATAPDVSFGLKATRRESDTADPEHSVGIEVGARW' A
#
# COMPACT_ATOMS: atom_id res chain seq x y z
N MET A 1 3.09 -7.10 8.74
CA MET A 1 3.11 -5.82 9.50
C MET A 1 3.24 -4.69 8.50
N GLU A 2 2.56 -3.56 8.72
CA GLU A 2 2.61 -2.36 7.87
C GLU A 2 2.95 -1.14 8.75
N ALA A 3 3.79 -0.25 8.23
CA ALA A 3 4.04 1.07 8.80
C ALA A 3 3.69 2.13 7.75
N ALA A 4 2.92 3.14 8.15
CA ALA A 4 2.39 4.18 7.27
C ALA A 4 2.41 5.55 7.96
N TRP A 5 2.53 6.63 7.19
CA TRP A 5 2.44 8.00 7.69
C TRP A 5 1.65 8.87 6.73
N GLY A 6 0.64 9.61 7.22
CA GLY A 6 -0.22 10.45 6.38
C GLY A 6 0.34 11.86 6.14
N LEU A 7 0.20 12.35 4.91
CA LEU A 7 0.57 13.70 4.48
C LEU A 7 -0.55 14.32 3.66
N PRO A 8 -0.90 15.61 3.85
CA PRO A 8 -1.86 16.27 2.97
C PRO A 8 -1.28 16.42 1.56
N VAL A 9 -2.03 16.02 0.54
CA VAL A 9 -1.62 16.08 -0.87
C VAL A 9 -2.73 16.62 -1.76
N LEU A 10 -2.38 16.97 -3.01
CA LEU A 10 -3.33 17.41 -4.04
C LEU A 10 -4.20 18.61 -3.61
N GLY A 11 -3.57 19.57 -2.93
CA GLY A 11 -4.25 20.76 -2.40
C GLY A 11 -5.16 20.47 -1.21
N ASN A 12 -4.72 19.61 -0.28
CA ASN A 12 -5.46 19.17 0.92
C ASN A 12 -6.78 18.45 0.62
N ARG A 13 -6.92 17.88 -0.58
CA ARG A 13 -8.12 17.09 -0.93
C ARG A 13 -8.00 15.62 -0.53
N PHE A 14 -6.77 15.15 -0.35
CA PHE A 14 -6.48 13.77 0.04
C PHE A 14 -5.39 13.75 1.11
N THR A 15 -5.46 12.75 1.99
CA THR A 15 -4.31 12.25 2.73
C THR A 15 -3.59 11.22 1.87
N GLY A 16 -2.32 11.50 1.56
CA GLY A 16 -1.40 10.58 0.92
C GLY A 16 -0.53 9.90 1.97
N SER A 17 -0.55 8.57 1.99
CA SER A 17 0.15 7.75 2.98
C SER A 17 1.16 6.83 2.29
N PRO A 18 2.46 7.18 2.24
CA PRO A 18 3.51 6.20 1.99
C PRO A 18 3.46 5.12 3.06
N TRP A 19 3.67 3.88 2.65
CA TRP A 19 3.69 2.75 3.55
C TRP A 19 4.72 1.69 3.12
N MET A 20 5.19 0.94 4.10
CA MET A 20 6.04 -0.23 3.89
C MET A 20 5.52 -1.41 4.68
N GLY A 21 5.69 -2.61 4.12
CA GLY A 21 5.15 -3.83 4.70
C GLY A 21 6.14 -4.99 4.65
N LEU A 22 6.05 -5.84 5.69
CA LEU A 22 6.72 -7.14 5.74
C LEU A 22 5.67 -8.23 5.94
N GLY A 23 5.62 -9.18 5.01
CA GLY A 23 4.87 -10.43 5.10
C GLY A 23 5.81 -11.60 5.33
N LEU A 24 5.42 -12.52 6.21
CA LEU A 24 6.16 -13.77 6.45
C LEU A 24 5.24 -14.94 6.14
N ALA A 25 5.72 -15.86 5.31
CA ALA A 25 5.08 -17.14 5.03
C ALA A 25 6.11 -18.27 5.23
N ALA A 26 5.64 -19.51 5.35
CA ALA A 26 6.54 -20.65 5.43
C ALA A 26 7.40 -20.70 4.15
N GLY A 27 8.72 -20.52 4.32
CA GLY A 27 9.70 -20.54 3.21
C GLY A 27 9.76 -19.28 2.34
N ALA A 28 9.10 -18.18 2.73
CA ALA A 28 9.14 -16.92 1.96
C ALA A 28 8.97 -15.66 2.80
N ARG A 29 9.53 -14.55 2.31
CA ARG A 29 9.32 -13.19 2.84
C ARG A 29 8.86 -12.25 1.73
N ASP A 30 7.86 -11.42 2.04
CA ASP A 30 7.36 -10.40 1.14
C ASP A 30 7.72 -9.00 1.68
N TYR A 31 8.47 -8.24 0.89
CA TYR A 31 8.79 -6.85 1.16
C TYR A 31 7.92 -5.98 0.26
N SER A 32 7.11 -5.11 0.87
CA SER A 32 6.19 -4.24 0.13
C SER A 32 6.48 -2.78 0.40
N LEU A 33 6.34 -1.96 -0.64
CA LEU A 33 6.36 -0.50 -0.58
C LEU A 33 5.14 0.01 -1.34
N GLY A 34 4.48 1.03 -0.82
CA GLY A 34 3.34 1.59 -1.51
C GLY A 34 3.01 3.01 -1.11
N TRP A 35 2.03 3.55 -1.83
CA TRP A 35 1.42 4.84 -1.53
C TRP A 35 -0.08 4.68 -1.61
N ARG A 36 -0.80 5.23 -0.64
CA ARG A 36 -2.27 5.20 -0.58
C ARG A 36 -2.82 6.61 -0.53
N LEU A 37 -3.88 6.88 -1.27
CA LEU A 37 -4.63 8.13 -1.26
C LEU A 37 -6.01 7.86 -0.67
N THR A 38 -6.38 8.65 0.33
CA THR A 38 -7.71 8.64 0.95
C THR A 38 -8.26 10.06 0.91
N PRO A 39 -9.52 10.29 0.48
CA PRO A 39 -10.15 11.60 0.53
C PRO A 39 -10.14 12.19 1.95
N GLU A 40 -9.91 13.50 2.06
CA GLU A 40 -9.83 14.20 3.36
C GLU A 40 -11.22 14.61 3.89
N ALA A 41 -12.16 14.91 2.99
CA ALA A 41 -13.44 15.51 3.36
C ALA A 41 -14.35 14.48 4.05
N ALA A 42 -14.95 14.85 5.19
CA ALA A 42 -15.86 13.99 5.95
C ALA A 42 -17.13 13.57 5.18
N THR A 43 -17.49 14.30 4.12
CA THR A 43 -18.61 13.97 3.22
C THR A 43 -18.19 13.23 1.96
N ALA A 44 -16.89 12.96 1.77
CA ALA A 44 -16.41 12.21 0.63
C ALA A 44 -16.76 10.72 0.75
N PRO A 45 -16.89 10.02 -0.39
CA PRO A 45 -17.00 8.56 -0.39
C PRO A 45 -15.84 7.91 0.38
N ASP A 46 -16.14 6.85 1.14
CA ASP A 46 -15.13 6.03 1.82
C ASP A 46 -14.43 5.14 0.79
N VAL A 47 -13.47 5.74 0.07
CA VAL A 47 -12.67 5.10 -0.97
C VAL A 47 -11.19 5.36 -0.74
N SER A 48 -10.36 4.44 -1.22
CA SER A 48 -8.92 4.61 -1.27
C SER A 48 -8.33 4.06 -2.56
N PHE A 49 -7.28 4.70 -3.03
CA PHE A 49 -6.54 4.30 -4.23
C PHE A 49 -5.06 4.22 -3.89
N GLY A 50 -4.37 3.17 -4.32
CA GLY A 50 -2.97 3.00 -4.03
C GLY A 50 -2.19 2.35 -5.14
N LEU A 51 -0.87 2.57 -5.09
CA LEU A 51 0.10 1.83 -5.85
C LEU A 51 0.97 1.04 -4.88
N LYS A 52 1.30 -0.19 -5.25
CA LYS A 52 2.11 -1.09 -4.43
C LYS A 52 3.13 -1.79 -5.31
N ALA A 53 4.36 -1.86 -4.82
CA ALA A 53 5.37 -2.75 -5.32
C ALA A 53 5.68 -3.80 -4.24
N THR A 54 5.85 -5.05 -4.66
CA THR A 54 6.22 -6.15 -3.78
C THR A 54 7.39 -6.92 -4.36
N ARG A 55 8.40 -7.16 -3.54
CA ARG A 55 9.48 -8.11 -3.79
C ARG A 55 9.27 -9.32 -2.88
N ARG A 56 9.15 -10.50 -3.48
CA ARG A 56 9.06 -11.77 -2.77
C ARG A 56 10.37 -12.50 -2.84
N GLU A 57 10.90 -12.91 -1.70
CA GLU A 57 12.05 -13.80 -1.58
C GLU A 57 11.57 -15.16 -1.07
N SER A 58 11.85 -16.23 -1.80
CA SER A 58 11.57 -17.61 -1.37
C SER A 58 12.87 -18.37 -1.18
N ASP A 59 12.92 -19.32 -0.25
CA ASP A 59 14.17 -19.99 0.14
C ASP A 59 14.80 -20.81 -1.01
N THR A 60 14.02 -21.23 -2.00
CA THR A 60 14.45 -22.13 -3.09
C THR A 60 14.22 -21.54 -4.49
N ALA A 61 13.91 -20.25 -4.62
CA ALA A 61 13.64 -19.61 -5.89
C ALA A 61 14.24 -18.20 -5.96
N ASP A 62 14.42 -17.70 -7.19
CA ASP A 62 14.86 -16.33 -7.41
C ASP A 62 13.82 -15.31 -6.92
N PRO A 63 14.24 -14.09 -6.54
CA PRO A 63 13.31 -13.06 -6.09
C PRO A 63 12.32 -12.63 -7.18
N GLU A 64 11.04 -12.61 -6.84
CA GLU A 64 9.96 -12.14 -7.71
C GLU A 64 9.61 -10.68 -7.41
N HIS A 65 9.21 -9.94 -8.44
CA HIS A 65 8.81 -8.54 -8.31
C HIS A 65 7.44 -8.32 -8.96
N SER A 66 6.56 -7.61 -8.25
CA SER A 66 5.23 -7.26 -8.76
C SER A 66 4.93 -5.79 -8.46
N VAL A 67 4.13 -5.18 -9.35
CA VAL A 67 3.54 -3.86 -9.15
C VAL A 67 2.04 -4.00 -9.35
N GLY A 68 1.28 -3.37 -8.47
CA GLY A 68 -0.18 -3.46 -8.45
C GLY A 68 -0.84 -2.16 -8.06
N ILE A 69 -2.14 -2.11 -8.32
CA ILE A 69 -3.05 -1.05 -7.90
C ILE A 69 -3.90 -1.60 -6.77
N GLU A 70 -4.03 -0.83 -5.69
CA GLU A 70 -4.93 -1.12 -4.57
C GLU A 70 -6.16 -0.22 -4.67
N VAL A 71 -7.35 -0.79 -4.55
CA VAL A 71 -8.61 -0.05 -4.49
C VAL A 71 -9.39 -0.55 -3.30
N GLY A 72 -9.72 0.35 -2.37
CA GLY A 72 -10.63 0.09 -1.26
C GLY A 72 -11.89 0.92 -1.43
N ALA A 73 -13.05 0.35 -1.16
CA ALA A 73 -14.32 1.06 -1.12
C ALA A 73 -15.21 0.43 -0.03
N ARG A 74 -15.96 1.26 0.69
CA ARG A 74 -16.95 0.83 1.68
C ARG A 74 -18.30 1.48 1.38
N TRP A 75 -19.38 0.70 1.49
CA TRP A 75 -20.76 1.08 1.20
C TRP A 75 -21.71 0.65 2.30
#